data_AF-A0A410YI30-F1
#
_entry.id   AF-A0A410YI30-F1
#
_cell.length_a   1.000
_cell.length_b   1.000
_cell.length_c   1.000
_cell.angle_alpha   90.00
_cell.angle_beta   90.00
_cell.angle_gamma   90.00
#
_symmetry.space_group_name_H-M   'P 1'
#
loop_
_entity.id
_entity.type
_entity.pdbx_description
1 polymer ?
#
loop_
_entity_poly.entity_id
_entity_poly.type
_entity_poly.pdbx_seq_one_letter_code
_entity_poly.pdbx_strand_id
1 'polypeptide(L)'
;MLESSDLNPTMPRVSALHFLSRLGPVLAVVSIMGIYLDPPLSITGSVVALLVLGALAGTYYARREFERAAILGMLFIIFLPGLANWDLATPAIGAALLLTASVIYRPWRSAFALNSSVAVVVSAFAVVLGVVGFQIVNSLRSSSSTSIGWTELPGQGNITATVFFVLIASAINATFEELLWRFAIPLLFRSSKGMIIQWILVSICFGVAHLHGTPGGMLGVLFASIFGFMMCVLRHLSHGSITWVIGVHFFADVILIGALYGIFF
;
A
#
# COMPACT_ATOMS: atom_id res chain seq x y z
N MET A 1 -14.33 20.89 64.05
CA MET A 1 -14.15 21.51 62.73
C MET A 1 -13.49 20.47 61.85
N LEU A 2 -14.27 19.87 60.94
CA LEU A 2 -13.80 18.83 60.02
C LEU A 2 -13.36 19.54 58.73
N GLU A 3 -12.05 19.60 58.48
CA GLU A 3 -11.50 20.04 57.20
C GLU A 3 -11.71 18.93 56.16
N SER A 4 -12.70 19.13 55.28
CA SER A 4 -12.92 18.33 54.08
C SER A 4 -12.47 19.13 52.87
N SER A 5 -11.17 19.18 52.61
CA SER A 5 -10.61 19.76 51.39
C SER A 5 -9.43 18.92 50.96
N ASP A 6 -9.65 17.97 50.05
CA ASP A 6 -8.64 17.52 49.07
C ASP A 6 -9.12 16.29 48.30
N LEU A 7 -10.15 16.44 47.47
CA LEU A 7 -10.40 15.47 46.40
C LEU A 7 -11.01 16.18 45.19
N ASN A 8 -10.17 16.87 44.41
CA ASN A 8 -10.49 17.08 43.01
C ASN A 8 -9.36 16.49 42.16
N PRO A 9 -9.36 15.17 41.90
CA PRO A 9 -8.43 14.59 40.95
C PRO A 9 -8.76 15.19 39.58
N THR A 10 -7.95 16.15 39.16
CA THR A 10 -8.00 16.68 37.81
C THR A 10 -7.72 15.52 36.86
N MET A 11 -8.78 14.94 36.29
CA MET A 11 -8.62 13.93 35.26
C MET A 11 -7.70 14.51 34.18
N PRO A 12 -6.65 13.78 33.76
CA PRO A 12 -5.74 14.27 32.75
C PRO A 12 -6.58 14.56 31.50
N ARG A 13 -6.71 15.84 31.15
CA ARG A 13 -7.31 16.27 29.87
C ARG A 13 -6.42 15.68 28.79
N VAL A 14 -6.79 14.51 28.29
CA VAL A 14 -6.23 13.97 27.05
C VAL A 14 -6.59 15.01 25.99
N SER A 15 -5.63 15.86 25.65
CA SER A 15 -5.88 16.90 24.67
C SER A 15 -6.28 16.25 23.35
N ALA A 16 -7.23 16.86 22.63
CA ALA A 16 -7.64 16.38 21.31
C ALA A 16 -6.41 16.15 20.38
N LEU A 17 -5.35 16.92 20.57
CA LEU A 17 -4.05 16.77 19.92
C LEU A 17 -3.36 15.43 20.20
N HIS A 18 -3.41 14.95 21.44
CA HIS A 18 -2.84 13.64 21.80
C HIS A 18 -3.65 12.49 21.19
N PHE A 19 -4.98 12.61 21.14
CA PHE A 19 -5.85 11.65 20.46
C PHE A 19 -5.57 11.58 18.95
N LEU A 20 -5.52 12.74 18.27
CA LEU A 20 -5.17 12.83 16.85
C LEU A 20 -3.78 12.25 16.54
N SER A 21 -2.82 12.40 17.46
CA SER A 21 -1.48 11.84 17.26
C SER A 21 -1.44 10.31 17.25
N ARG A 22 -2.39 9.65 17.93
CA ARG A 22 -2.50 8.20 18.00
C ARG A 22 -3.30 7.63 16.82
N LEU A 23 -4.37 8.32 16.41
CA LEU A 23 -5.21 7.88 15.31
C LEU A 23 -4.72 8.33 13.93
N GLY A 24 -3.90 9.37 13.85
CA GLY A 24 -3.41 9.94 12.59
C GLY A 24 -2.91 8.90 11.57
N PRO A 25 -2.07 7.92 11.97
CA PRO A 25 -1.62 6.87 11.06
C PRO A 25 -2.77 6.02 10.53
N VAL A 26 -3.70 5.61 11.41
CA VAL A 26 -4.89 4.82 11.03
C VAL A 26 -5.78 5.60 10.07
N LEU A 27 -6.04 6.88 10.37
CA LEU A 27 -6.82 7.77 9.51
C LEU A 27 -6.16 7.92 8.14
N ALA A 28 -4.84 8.09 8.08
CA ALA A 28 -4.12 8.16 6.80
C ALA A 28 -4.27 6.87 5.99
N VAL A 29 -4.13 5.69 6.61
CA VAL A 29 -4.32 4.40 5.92
C VAL A 29 -5.75 4.25 5.40
N VAL A 30 -6.75 4.58 6.22
CA VAL A 30 -8.17 4.51 5.84
C VAL A 30 -8.51 5.51 4.74
N SER A 31 -7.95 6.72 4.79
CA SER A 31 -8.11 7.72 3.72
C SER A 31 -7.55 7.23 2.40
N ILE A 32 -6.34 6.64 2.40
CA ILE A 32 -5.73 6.07 1.20
C ILE A 32 -6.59 4.92 0.67
N MET A 33 -7.03 4.01 1.54
CA MET A 33 -7.96 2.94 1.17
C MET A 33 -9.25 3.48 0.53
N GLY A 34 -9.81 4.57 1.07
CA GLY A 34 -11.00 5.22 0.53
C GLY A 34 -10.86 5.75 -0.90
N ILE A 35 -9.63 6.10 -1.32
CA ILE A 35 -9.35 6.54 -2.70
C ILE A 35 -9.52 5.37 -3.69
N TYR A 36 -9.23 4.14 -3.24
CA TYR A 36 -9.35 2.93 -4.07
C TYR A 36 -10.79 2.35 -4.09
N LEU A 37 -11.71 2.89 -3.28
CA LEU A 37 -13.08 2.40 -3.19
C LEU A 37 -14.01 3.19 -4.14
N ASP A 38 -14.31 2.55 -5.28
CA ASP A 38 -15.44 2.76 -6.21
C ASP A 38 -15.38 3.98 -7.19
N PRO A 39 -15.42 3.75 -8.53
CA PRO A 39 -15.37 4.80 -9.56
C PRO A 39 -16.50 5.86 -9.59
N PRO A 40 -17.78 5.58 -9.26
CA PRO A 40 -18.82 6.62 -9.21
C PRO A 40 -18.82 7.44 -7.90
N LEU A 41 -18.07 7.03 -6.87
CA LEU A 41 -17.83 7.77 -5.61
C LEU A 41 -16.46 8.48 -5.57
N SER A 42 -15.68 8.34 -6.65
CA SER A 42 -14.23 8.59 -6.76
C SER A 42 -13.79 10.00 -6.39
N ILE A 43 -14.54 11.04 -6.76
CA ILE A 43 -14.12 12.42 -6.48
C ILE A 43 -14.39 12.78 -5.03
N THR A 44 -15.59 12.53 -4.51
CA THR A 44 -15.93 12.88 -3.12
C THR A 44 -15.07 12.12 -2.12
N GLY A 45 -14.88 10.81 -2.33
CA GLY A 45 -14.01 9.99 -1.49
C GLY A 45 -12.57 10.48 -1.51
N SER A 46 -12.04 10.77 -2.71
CA SER A 46 -10.69 11.31 -2.87
C SER A 46 -10.52 12.69 -2.26
N VAL A 47 -11.50 13.59 -2.42
CA VAL A 47 -11.47 14.93 -1.79
C VAL A 47 -11.44 14.79 -0.27
N VAL A 48 -12.32 13.97 0.32
CA VAL A 48 -12.33 13.75 1.77
C VAL A 48 -11.00 13.16 2.24
N ALA A 49 -10.47 12.15 1.54
CA ALA A 49 -9.19 11.54 1.85
C ALA A 49 -8.04 12.57 1.80
N LEU A 50 -7.97 13.39 0.75
CA LEU A 50 -6.96 14.42 0.58
C LEU A 50 -7.09 15.52 1.65
N LEU A 51 -8.31 15.93 2.01
CA LEU A 51 -8.54 16.87 3.11
C LEU A 51 -8.04 16.31 4.44
N VAL A 52 -8.29 15.03 4.73
CA VAL A 52 -7.78 14.36 5.94
C VAL A 52 -6.24 14.30 5.91
N LEU A 53 -5.64 13.87 4.80
CA LEU A 53 -4.17 13.82 4.66
C LEU A 53 -3.54 15.20 4.85
N GLY A 54 -4.10 16.24 4.23
CA GLY A 54 -3.64 17.63 4.35
C GLY A 54 -3.78 18.16 5.79
N ALA A 55 -4.92 17.91 6.45
CA ALA A 55 -5.14 18.30 7.84
C ALA A 55 -4.17 17.60 8.80
N LEU A 56 -3.92 16.30 8.59
CA LEU A 56 -2.93 15.54 9.35
C LEU A 56 -1.51 16.09 9.11
N ALA A 57 -1.15 16.35 7.85
CA ALA A 57 0.16 16.94 7.51
C ALA A 57 0.38 18.28 8.22
N GLY A 58 -0.61 19.19 8.16
CA GLY A 58 -0.57 20.47 8.86
C GLY A 58 -0.47 20.33 10.38
N THR A 59 -1.21 19.36 10.95
CA THR A 59 -1.15 19.07 12.39
C THR A 59 0.23 18.56 12.81
N TYR A 60 0.82 17.63 12.05
CA TYR A 60 2.17 17.13 12.33
C TYR A 60 3.24 18.21 12.14
N TYR A 61 3.08 19.07 11.13
CA TYR A 61 3.97 20.21 10.90
C TYR A 61 3.93 21.20 12.07
N ALA A 62 2.74 21.58 12.54
CA ALA A 62 2.57 22.47 13.70
C ALA A 62 3.21 21.90 14.97
N ARG A 63 3.29 20.57 15.09
CA ARG A 63 3.93 19.85 16.21
C ARG A 63 5.43 19.60 16.00
N ARG A 64 6.02 20.14 14.92
CA ARG A 64 7.42 19.95 14.52
C ARG A 64 7.79 18.48 14.26
N GLU A 65 6.81 17.66 13.91
CA GLU A 65 7.00 16.26 13.48
C GLU A 65 7.22 16.21 11.95
N PHE A 66 8.27 16.90 11.48
CA PHE A 66 8.44 17.22 10.06
C PHE A 66 8.51 16.01 9.13
N GLU A 67 9.09 14.90 9.58
CA GLU A 67 9.16 13.66 8.78
C GLU A 67 7.76 13.14 8.43
N ARG A 68 6.84 13.10 9.40
CA ARG A 68 5.46 12.64 9.18
C ARG A 68 4.67 13.62 8.33
N ALA A 69 4.86 14.92 8.58
CA ALA A 69 4.26 15.95 7.77
C ALA A 69 4.71 15.84 6.30
N ALA A 70 5.99 15.58 6.05
CA ALA A 70 6.53 15.38 4.72
C ALA A 70 5.97 14.13 4.04
N ILE A 71 5.89 12.99 4.75
CA ILE A 71 5.27 11.76 4.23
C ILE A 71 3.82 12.02 3.83
N LEU A 72 3.02 12.62 4.72
CA LEU A 72 1.61 12.90 4.44
C LEU A 72 1.41 13.92 3.32
N GLY A 73 2.26 14.96 3.25
CA GLY A 73 2.26 15.92 2.15
C GLY A 73 2.61 15.27 0.81
N MET A 74 3.55 14.32 0.80
CA MET A 74 3.87 13.55 -0.40
C MET A 74 2.70 12.66 -0.82
N LEU A 75 2.08 11.95 0.12
CA LEU A 75 0.89 11.14 -0.14
C LEU A 75 -0.25 11.99 -0.70
N PHE A 76 -0.47 13.19 -0.16
CA PHE A 76 -1.43 14.15 -0.72
C PHE A 76 -1.14 14.46 -2.19
N ILE A 77 0.11 14.75 -2.55
CA ILE A 77 0.51 15.05 -3.93
C ILE A 77 0.32 13.84 -4.85
N ILE A 78 0.71 12.65 -4.38
CA ILE A 78 0.61 11.40 -5.15
C ILE A 78 -0.82 11.10 -5.57
N PHE A 79 -1.79 11.35 -4.70
CA PHE A 79 -3.19 11.05 -4.96
C PHE A 79 -3.99 12.21 -5.57
N LEU A 80 -3.39 13.39 -5.72
CA LEU A 80 -4.01 14.54 -6.37
C LEU A 80 -4.49 14.24 -7.82
N PRO A 81 -3.75 13.50 -8.67
CA PRO A 81 -4.20 13.12 -10.02
C PRO A 81 -5.51 12.34 -10.04
N GLY A 82 -5.88 11.64 -8.96
CA GLY A 82 -7.17 10.95 -8.84
C GLY A 82 -8.37 11.90 -8.93
N LEU A 83 -8.21 13.18 -8.55
CA LEU A 83 -9.25 14.20 -8.74
C LEU A 83 -9.52 14.54 -10.21
N ALA A 84 -8.57 14.24 -11.09
CA ALA A 84 -8.67 14.47 -12.53
C ALA A 84 -8.94 13.16 -13.31
N ASN A 85 -9.27 12.06 -12.62
CA ASN A 85 -9.40 10.71 -13.19
C ASN A 85 -8.12 10.23 -13.91
N TRP A 86 -6.95 10.64 -13.42
CA TRP A 86 -5.66 10.19 -13.94
C TRP A 86 -5.14 8.99 -13.16
N ASP A 87 -6.02 8.02 -12.89
CA ASP A 87 -5.74 6.88 -12.00
C ASP A 87 -4.54 6.05 -12.49
N LEU A 88 -4.37 5.95 -13.82
CA LEU A 88 -3.21 5.29 -14.44
C LEU A 88 -1.89 6.02 -14.21
N ALA A 89 -1.90 7.34 -13.99
CA ALA A 89 -0.70 8.12 -13.73
C ALA A 89 -0.28 8.06 -12.25
N THR A 90 -1.22 7.79 -11.34
CA THR A 90 -0.98 7.75 -9.88
C THR A 90 0.15 6.79 -9.50
N PRO A 91 0.20 5.52 -9.96
CA PRO A 91 1.32 4.64 -9.65
C PRO A 91 2.66 5.14 -10.18
N ALA A 92 2.69 5.67 -11.41
CA ALA A 92 3.94 6.16 -12.02
C ALA A 92 4.50 7.39 -11.28
N ILE A 93 3.64 8.37 -10.99
CA ILE A 93 3.98 9.57 -10.22
C ILE A 93 4.37 9.16 -8.78
N GLY A 94 3.61 8.27 -8.17
CA GLY A 94 3.86 7.75 -6.83
C GLY A 94 5.21 7.05 -6.70
N ALA A 95 5.50 6.11 -7.60
CA ALA A 95 6.79 5.44 -7.67
C ALA A 95 7.94 6.44 -7.83
N ALA A 96 7.82 7.39 -8.77
CA ALA A 96 8.85 8.38 -9.02
C ALA A 96 9.11 9.27 -7.79
N LEU A 97 8.07 9.78 -7.15
CA LEU A 97 8.18 10.64 -5.96
C LEU A 97 8.76 9.89 -4.76
N LEU A 98 8.24 8.68 -4.46
CA LEU A 98 8.70 7.88 -3.33
C LEU A 98 10.13 7.36 -3.52
N LEU A 99 10.51 6.96 -4.74
CA LEU A 99 11.90 6.61 -5.05
C LEU A 99 12.81 7.82 -4.90
N THR A 100 12.43 8.97 -5.46
CA THR A 100 13.23 10.19 -5.35
C THR A 100 13.42 10.59 -3.90
N ALA A 101 12.36 10.57 -3.10
CA ALA A 101 12.44 10.82 -1.66
C ALA A 101 13.35 9.81 -0.96
N SER A 102 13.30 8.54 -1.33
CA SER A 102 14.16 7.49 -0.77
C SER A 102 15.64 7.67 -1.12
N VAL A 103 15.94 8.23 -2.30
CA VAL A 103 17.30 8.56 -2.71
C VAL A 103 17.78 9.83 -2.02
N ILE A 104 16.97 10.86 -1.89
CA ILE A 104 17.38 12.13 -1.29
C ILE A 104 17.51 12.01 0.24
N TYR A 105 16.54 11.37 0.90
CA TYR A 105 16.51 11.25 2.34
C TYR A 105 17.37 10.06 2.79
N ARG A 106 18.61 10.36 3.22
CA ARG A 106 19.62 9.37 3.61
C ARG A 106 19.10 8.23 4.50
N PRO A 107 18.27 8.46 5.53
CA PRO A 107 17.75 7.37 6.38
C PRO A 107 16.95 6.31 5.61
N TRP A 108 16.40 6.63 4.44
CA TRP A 108 15.60 5.71 3.64
C TRP A 108 16.46 4.83 2.72
N ARG A 109 17.69 5.25 2.40
CA ARG A 109 18.61 4.47 1.54
C ARG A 109 18.95 3.11 2.13
N SER A 110 19.04 2.99 3.46
CA SER A 110 19.31 1.72 4.13
C SER A 110 18.20 0.69 3.91
N ALA A 111 16.97 1.13 3.65
CA ALA A 111 15.87 0.23 3.31
C ALA A 111 16.09 -0.46 1.96
N PHE A 112 16.94 0.06 1.08
CA PHE A 112 17.25 -0.57 -0.21
C PHE A 112 18.43 -1.55 -0.13
N ALA A 113 19.08 -1.67 1.02
CA ALA A 113 20.15 -2.63 1.21
C ALA A 113 19.62 -4.06 1.01
N LEU A 114 20.32 -4.84 0.18
CA LEU A 114 20.02 -6.25 -0.02
C LEU A 114 20.53 -7.05 1.16
N ASN A 115 19.61 -7.45 2.04
CA ASN A 115 19.89 -8.36 3.15
C ASN A 115 19.24 -9.71 2.84
N SER A 116 20.08 -10.67 2.46
CA SER A 116 19.63 -12.00 2.06
C SER A 116 19.94 -13.02 3.14
N SER A 117 18.97 -13.90 3.39
CA SER A 117 19.12 -15.09 4.21
C SER A 117 18.35 -16.23 3.56
N VAL A 118 18.61 -17.47 3.96
CA VAL A 118 17.83 -18.63 3.49
C VAL A 118 16.34 -18.44 3.77
N ALA A 119 15.99 -17.87 4.94
CA ALA A 119 14.61 -17.57 5.30
C ALA A 119 13.95 -16.55 4.35
N VAL A 120 14.69 -15.51 3.94
CA VAL A 120 14.20 -14.52 2.95
C VAL A 120 13.93 -15.18 1.60
N VAL A 121 14.87 -15.99 1.12
CA VAL A 121 14.73 -16.68 -0.18
C VAL A 121 13.55 -17.66 -0.14
N VAL A 122 13.45 -18.49 0.91
CA VAL A 122 12.32 -19.43 1.07
C VAL A 122 10.99 -18.68 1.16
N SER A 123 10.94 -17.59 1.93
CA SER A 123 9.73 -16.76 2.03
C SER A 123 9.35 -16.13 0.69
N ALA A 124 10.33 -15.64 -0.08
CA ALA A 124 10.11 -15.09 -1.42
C ALA A 124 9.51 -16.14 -2.37
N PHE A 125 10.10 -17.34 -2.41
CA PHE A 125 9.56 -18.44 -3.21
C PHE A 125 8.16 -18.86 -2.75
N ALA A 126 7.91 -18.96 -1.45
CA ALA A 126 6.60 -19.32 -0.92
C ALA A 126 5.51 -18.31 -1.33
N VAL A 127 5.83 -17.01 -1.34
CA VAL A 127 4.91 -15.97 -1.80
C VAL A 127 4.61 -16.13 -3.29
N VAL A 128 5.63 -16.26 -4.13
CA VAL A 128 5.44 -16.42 -5.59
C VAL A 128 4.65 -17.69 -5.90
N LEU A 129 4.96 -18.82 -5.26
CA LEU A 129 4.19 -20.07 -5.41
C LEU A 129 2.74 -19.92 -4.92
N GLY A 130 2.51 -19.14 -3.86
CA GLY A 130 1.17 -18.80 -3.39
C GLY A 130 0.37 -18.04 -4.44
N VAL A 131 1.01 -17.10 -5.15
CA VAL A 131 0.38 -16.34 -6.25
C VAL A 131 0.07 -17.25 -7.45
N VAL A 132 0.99 -18.15 -7.81
CA VAL A 132 0.73 -19.18 -8.85
C VAL A 132 -0.46 -20.07 -8.45
N GLY A 133 -0.48 -20.56 -7.21
CA GLY A 133 -1.58 -21.38 -6.70
C GLY A 133 -2.91 -20.64 -6.70
N PHE A 134 -2.92 -19.36 -6.30
CA PHE A 134 -4.09 -18.50 -6.41
C PHE A 134 -4.56 -18.38 -7.87
N GLN A 135 -3.65 -18.13 -8.80
CA GLN A 135 -3.99 -17.98 -10.21
C GLN A 135 -4.62 -19.25 -10.79
N ILE A 136 -4.11 -20.43 -10.41
CA ILE A 136 -4.70 -21.73 -10.77
C ILE A 136 -6.11 -21.88 -10.18
N VAL A 137 -6.29 -21.58 -8.90
CA VAL A 137 -7.63 -21.67 -8.26
C VAL A 137 -8.61 -20.70 -8.91
N ASN A 138 -8.16 -19.50 -9.25
CA ASN A 138 -8.97 -18.50 -9.91
C ASN A 138 -9.35 -18.93 -11.33
N SER A 139 -8.40 -19.43 -12.13
CA SER A 139 -8.68 -19.91 -13.50
C SER A 139 -9.67 -21.07 -13.52
N LEU A 140 -9.58 -22.01 -12.56
CA LEU A 140 -10.53 -23.11 -12.43
C LEU A 140 -11.96 -22.64 -12.10
N ARG A 141 -12.11 -21.52 -11.38
CA ARG A 141 -13.41 -20.94 -11.03
C ARG A 141 -13.99 -20.05 -12.13
N SER A 142 -13.14 -19.37 -12.89
CA SER A 142 -13.54 -18.43 -13.95
C SER A 142 -14.07 -19.09 -15.22
N SER A 143 -14.08 -20.43 -15.31
CA SER A 143 -14.66 -21.23 -16.41
C SER A 143 -16.14 -20.96 -16.72
N SER A 144 -16.85 -20.18 -15.90
CA SER A 144 -18.31 -19.99 -15.97
C SER A 144 -18.81 -18.54 -15.93
N SER A 145 -17.95 -17.53 -16.07
CA SER A 145 -18.42 -16.14 -16.16
C SER A 145 -17.61 -15.31 -17.16
N THR A 146 -18.35 -14.64 -18.04
CA THR A 146 -17.93 -13.65 -19.03
C THR A 146 -16.65 -12.93 -18.64
N SER A 147 -15.59 -13.14 -19.43
CA SER A 147 -14.37 -12.34 -19.40
C SER A 147 -14.75 -10.87 -19.32
N ILE A 148 -14.26 -10.17 -18.31
CA ILE A 148 -14.29 -8.70 -18.28
C ILE A 148 -13.76 -8.24 -19.64
N GLY A 149 -14.63 -7.59 -20.41
CA GLY A 149 -14.33 -7.14 -21.77
C GLY A 149 -13.33 -5.99 -21.74
N TRP A 150 -12.06 -6.30 -21.50
CA TRP A 150 -10.96 -5.42 -21.84
C TRP A 150 -10.84 -5.45 -23.36
N THR A 151 -11.46 -4.48 -24.02
CA THR A 151 -11.70 -4.51 -25.47
C THR A 151 -10.44 -4.34 -26.33
N GLU A 152 -9.27 -4.15 -25.74
CA GLU A 152 -7.92 -4.51 -26.25
C GLU A 152 -6.90 -3.82 -25.32
N LEU A 153 -6.12 -4.59 -24.57
CA LEU A 153 -5.03 -4.03 -23.76
C LEU A 153 -3.89 -3.56 -24.68
N PRO A 154 -3.12 -2.52 -24.29
CA PRO A 154 -1.99 -2.04 -25.09
C PRO A 154 -1.02 -3.16 -25.49
N GLY A 155 -0.79 -3.32 -26.79
CA GLY A 155 0.13 -4.34 -27.30
C GLY A 155 -0.48 -5.74 -27.47
N GLN A 156 -1.76 -5.94 -27.18
CA GLN A 156 -2.46 -7.17 -27.57
C GLN A 156 -2.41 -7.31 -29.11
N GLY A 157 -1.90 -8.44 -29.58
CA GLY A 157 -1.59 -8.69 -31.01
C GLY A 157 -0.10 -8.69 -31.36
N ASN A 158 0.78 -8.20 -30.47
CA ASN A 158 2.23 -8.33 -30.61
C ASN A 158 2.84 -8.82 -29.29
N ILE A 159 3.34 -10.06 -29.28
CA ILE A 159 3.91 -10.69 -28.08
C ILE A 159 5.04 -9.87 -27.45
N THR A 160 5.90 -9.23 -28.26
CA THR A 160 6.99 -8.40 -27.76
C THR A 160 6.46 -7.14 -27.08
N ALA A 161 5.46 -6.48 -27.68
CA ALA A 161 4.82 -5.31 -27.07
C ALA A 161 4.08 -5.70 -25.77
N THR A 162 3.35 -6.82 -25.79
CA THR A 162 2.66 -7.38 -24.63
C THR A 162 3.63 -7.64 -23.48
N VAL A 163 4.73 -8.39 -23.72
CA VAL A 163 5.74 -8.66 -22.69
C VAL A 163 6.35 -7.36 -22.15
N PHE A 164 6.65 -6.40 -23.02
CA PHE A 164 7.18 -5.10 -22.61
C PHE A 164 6.20 -4.37 -21.67
N PHE A 165 4.92 -4.27 -22.02
CA PHE A 165 3.91 -3.60 -21.19
C PHE A 165 3.70 -4.31 -19.86
N VAL A 166 3.66 -5.65 -19.83
CA VAL A 166 3.55 -6.42 -18.58
C VAL A 166 4.72 -6.09 -17.67
N LEU A 167 5.97 -6.16 -18.17
CA LEU A 167 7.15 -5.89 -17.34
C LEU A 167 7.17 -4.46 -16.78
N ILE A 168 6.84 -3.46 -17.61
CA ILE A 168 6.84 -2.06 -17.16
C ILE A 168 5.71 -1.79 -16.16
N ALA A 169 4.50 -2.28 -16.44
CA ALA A 169 3.36 -2.11 -15.54
C ALA A 169 3.63 -2.78 -14.18
N SER A 170 4.11 -4.03 -14.18
CA SER A 170 4.51 -4.74 -12.96
C SER A 170 5.60 -4.01 -12.18
N ALA A 171 6.62 -3.47 -12.86
CA ALA A 171 7.72 -2.77 -12.19
C ALA A 171 7.25 -1.47 -11.53
N ILE A 172 6.45 -0.66 -12.25
CA ILE A 172 5.90 0.59 -11.73
C ILE A 172 4.95 0.31 -10.57
N ASN A 173 4.03 -0.64 -10.74
CA ASN A 173 3.03 -0.98 -9.73
C ASN A 173 3.68 -1.51 -8.46
N ALA A 174 4.49 -2.56 -8.56
CA ALA A 174 5.19 -3.15 -7.40
C ALA A 174 6.06 -2.12 -6.67
N THR A 175 6.75 -1.25 -7.40
CA THR A 175 7.56 -0.19 -6.78
C THR A 175 6.69 0.80 -6.02
N PHE A 176 5.63 1.30 -6.66
CA PHE A 176 4.70 2.24 -6.04
C PHE A 176 4.05 1.64 -4.79
N GLU A 177 3.43 0.47 -4.93
CA GLU A 177 2.65 -0.14 -3.86
C GLU A 177 3.53 -0.55 -2.68
N GLU A 178 4.71 -1.11 -2.92
CA GLU A 178 5.59 -1.47 -1.79
C GLU A 178 6.17 -0.23 -1.08
N LEU A 179 6.55 0.80 -1.84
CA LEU A 179 7.00 2.05 -1.23
C LEU A 179 5.87 2.77 -0.47
N LEU A 180 4.64 2.66 -0.93
CA LEU A 180 3.47 3.21 -0.26
C LEU A 180 3.14 2.41 1.01
N TRP A 181 2.81 1.14 0.84
CA TRP A 181 2.20 0.29 1.87
C TRP A 181 3.21 -0.27 2.85
N ARG A 182 4.42 -0.63 2.40
CA ARG A 182 5.41 -1.36 3.23
C ARG A 182 6.56 -0.46 3.68
N PHE A 183 6.62 0.77 3.17
CA PHE A 183 7.62 1.75 3.55
C PHE A 183 7.02 3.05 4.11
N ALA A 184 6.36 3.89 3.31
CA ALA A 184 5.89 5.21 3.73
C ALA A 184 4.82 5.17 4.83
N ILE A 185 3.77 4.35 4.66
CA ILE A 185 2.70 4.22 5.66
C ILE A 185 3.24 3.72 7.01
N PRO A 186 4.05 2.65 7.09
CA PRO A 186 4.64 2.19 8.34
C PRO A 186 5.44 3.26 9.11
N LEU A 187 6.09 4.20 8.41
CA LEU A 187 6.84 5.30 9.05
C LEU A 187 5.93 6.28 9.81
N LEU A 188 4.63 6.31 9.52
CA LEU A 188 3.66 7.11 10.29
C LEU A 188 3.43 6.55 11.70
N PHE A 189 3.68 5.27 11.94
CA PHE A 189 3.54 4.64 13.25
C PHE A 189 4.78 4.90 14.11
N ARG A 190 4.65 5.47 15.33
CA ARG A 190 5.83 5.89 16.15
C ARG A 190 6.52 4.76 16.92
N SER A 191 5.93 3.57 16.99
CA SER A 191 6.41 2.51 17.86
C SER A 191 6.37 1.15 17.17
N SER A 192 7.38 0.34 17.44
CA SER A 192 7.39 -1.09 17.14
C SER A 192 6.41 -1.89 18.02
N LYS A 193 5.91 -1.30 19.12
CA LYS A 193 4.87 -1.93 19.95
C LYS A 193 3.60 -2.08 19.11
N GLY A 194 3.17 -3.32 18.90
CA GLY A 194 2.03 -3.63 18.05
C GLY A 194 2.36 -3.78 16.56
N MET A 195 3.61 -4.09 16.21
CA MET A 195 4.05 -4.35 14.83
C MET A 195 3.11 -5.29 14.07
N ILE A 196 2.68 -6.41 14.69
CA ILE A 196 1.75 -7.36 14.06
C ILE A 196 0.39 -6.71 13.78
N ILE A 197 -0.13 -5.88 14.68
CA ILE A 197 -1.41 -5.17 14.48
C ILE A 197 -1.28 -4.19 13.31
N GLN A 198 -0.15 -3.49 13.20
CA GLN A 198 0.13 -2.61 12.07
C GLN A 198 0.20 -3.40 10.75
N TRP A 199 0.84 -4.55 10.74
CA TRP A 199 0.90 -5.41 9.55
C TRP A 199 -0.49 -5.89 9.14
N ILE A 200 -1.30 -6.35 10.09
CA ILE A 200 -2.69 -6.76 9.82
C ILE A 200 -3.49 -5.60 9.24
N LEU A 201 -3.43 -4.41 9.86
CA LEU A 201 -4.16 -3.24 9.39
C LEU A 201 -3.76 -2.84 7.96
N VAL A 202 -2.45 -2.69 7.71
CA VAL A 202 -1.93 -2.33 6.39
C VAL A 202 -2.32 -3.37 5.35
N SER A 203 -2.27 -4.65 5.71
CA SER A 203 -2.57 -5.75 4.78
C SER A 203 -4.06 -5.83 4.45
N ILE A 204 -4.95 -5.63 5.43
CA ILE A 204 -6.40 -5.54 5.18
C ILE A 204 -6.70 -4.35 4.27
N CYS A 205 -6.14 -3.17 4.56
CA CYS A 205 -6.37 -1.99 3.73
C CYS A 205 -5.81 -2.17 2.30
N PHE A 206 -4.65 -2.82 2.16
CA PHE A 206 -4.10 -3.21 0.87
C PHE A 206 -5.05 -4.14 0.11
N GLY A 207 -5.60 -5.17 0.78
CA GLY A 207 -6.56 -6.06 0.15
C GLY A 207 -7.86 -5.36 -0.24
N VAL A 208 -8.40 -4.49 0.61
CA VAL A 208 -9.60 -3.71 0.30
C VAL A 208 -9.37 -2.76 -0.89
N ALA A 209 -8.17 -2.20 -1.02
CA ALA A 209 -7.81 -1.40 -2.20
C ALA A 209 -7.88 -2.19 -3.52
N HIS A 210 -7.84 -3.52 -3.45
CA HIS A 210 -7.97 -4.42 -4.61
C HIS A 210 -9.40 -4.88 -4.88
N LEU A 211 -10.41 -4.36 -4.17
CA LEU A 211 -11.81 -4.80 -4.33
C LEU A 211 -12.29 -4.76 -5.80
N HIS A 212 -11.90 -3.73 -6.54
CA HIS A 212 -12.19 -3.58 -7.98
C HIS A 212 -10.96 -3.74 -8.88
N GLY A 213 -9.82 -4.13 -8.29
CA GLY A 213 -8.55 -4.31 -8.98
C GLY A 213 -8.33 -5.74 -9.46
N THR A 214 -7.06 -6.09 -9.68
CA THR A 214 -6.64 -7.48 -9.94
C THR A 214 -5.72 -7.94 -8.81
N PRO A 215 -6.08 -9.00 -8.06
CA PRO A 215 -7.29 -9.81 -8.17
C PRO A 215 -8.53 -9.09 -7.59
N GLY A 216 -9.65 -9.16 -8.32
CA GLY A 216 -10.89 -8.46 -7.95
C GLY A 216 -11.85 -9.26 -7.08
N GLY A 217 -12.86 -8.58 -6.54
CA GLY A 217 -13.91 -9.16 -5.71
C GLY A 217 -13.44 -9.61 -4.33
N MET A 218 -14.36 -10.15 -3.50
CA MET A 218 -14.06 -10.50 -2.11
C MET A 218 -12.97 -11.57 -1.96
N LEU A 219 -12.87 -12.49 -2.93
CA LEU A 219 -11.81 -13.48 -2.95
C LEU A 219 -10.45 -12.81 -3.20
N GLY A 220 -10.39 -11.89 -4.18
CA GLY A 220 -9.22 -11.07 -4.44
C GLY A 220 -8.79 -10.25 -3.23
N VAL A 221 -9.74 -9.59 -2.55
CA VAL A 221 -9.49 -8.85 -1.29
C VAL A 221 -8.83 -9.74 -0.23
N LEU A 222 -9.34 -10.96 -0.03
CA LEU A 222 -8.78 -11.91 0.94
C LEU A 222 -7.35 -12.31 0.55
N PHE A 223 -7.11 -12.69 -0.69
CA PHE A 223 -5.79 -13.11 -1.16
C PHE A 223 -4.79 -11.95 -1.17
N ALA A 224 -5.19 -10.76 -1.61
CA ALA A 224 -4.37 -9.56 -1.56
C ALA A 224 -4.03 -9.19 -0.10
N SER A 225 -4.96 -9.37 0.85
CA SER A 225 -4.68 -9.20 2.28
C SER A 225 -3.65 -10.20 2.80
N ILE A 226 -3.78 -11.48 2.44
CA ILE A 226 -2.81 -12.52 2.84
C ILE A 226 -1.44 -12.25 2.21
N PHE A 227 -1.41 -11.95 0.91
CA PHE A 227 -0.20 -11.54 0.19
C PHE A 227 0.46 -10.37 0.88
N GLY A 228 -0.29 -9.30 1.16
CA GLY A 228 0.24 -8.11 1.81
C GLY A 228 0.81 -8.37 3.22
N PHE A 229 0.22 -9.31 3.95
CA PHE A 229 0.75 -9.74 5.24
C PHE A 229 2.06 -10.51 5.08
N MET A 230 2.14 -11.43 4.11
CA MET A 230 3.37 -12.15 3.79
C MET A 230 4.49 -11.22 3.29
N MET A 231 4.15 -10.14 2.58
CA MET A 231 5.12 -9.10 2.21
C MET A 231 5.67 -8.37 3.45
N CYS A 232 4.85 -8.12 4.47
CA CYS A 232 5.32 -7.58 5.75
C CYS A 232 6.28 -8.56 6.46
N VAL A 233 5.97 -9.86 6.45
CA VAL A 233 6.85 -10.92 6.98
C VAL A 233 8.17 -10.96 6.22
N LEU A 234 8.14 -10.98 4.88
CA LEU A 234 9.32 -10.97 4.03
C LEU A 234 10.22 -9.75 4.32
N ARG A 235 9.60 -8.56 4.46
CA ARG A 235 10.31 -7.34 4.85
C ARG A 235 11.00 -7.48 6.20
N HIS A 236 10.33 -8.09 7.18
CA HIS A 236 10.92 -8.31 8.50
C HIS A 236 12.09 -9.29 8.45
N LEU A 237 11.94 -10.42 7.75
CA LEU A 237 13.00 -11.42 7.59
C LEU A 237 14.22 -10.87 6.84
N SER A 238 14.02 -9.88 5.98
CA SER A 238 15.08 -9.17 5.25
C SER A 238 15.60 -7.93 5.97
N HIS A 239 15.42 -7.87 7.31
CA HIS A 239 15.89 -6.77 8.15
C HIS A 239 15.42 -5.38 7.70
N GLY A 240 14.19 -5.30 7.19
CA GLY A 240 13.57 -4.06 6.72
C GLY A 240 13.82 -3.72 5.25
N SER A 241 14.52 -4.59 4.50
CA SER A 241 14.81 -4.39 3.08
C SER A 241 13.53 -4.30 2.26
N ILE A 242 13.37 -3.23 1.48
CA ILE A 242 12.26 -3.04 0.55
C ILE A 242 12.56 -3.66 -0.81
N THR A 243 13.83 -3.82 -1.17
CA THR A 243 14.26 -4.35 -2.48
C THR A 243 13.75 -5.77 -2.71
N TRP A 244 13.85 -6.66 -1.71
CA TRP A 244 13.30 -8.02 -1.78
C TRP A 244 11.78 -8.02 -1.95
N VAL A 245 11.12 -7.08 -1.28
CA VAL A 245 9.66 -6.97 -1.27
C VAL A 245 9.17 -6.48 -2.64
N ILE A 246 9.79 -5.43 -3.21
CA ILE A 246 9.52 -4.95 -4.57
C ILE A 246 9.76 -6.07 -5.58
N GLY A 247 10.88 -6.79 -5.47
CA GLY A 247 11.21 -7.88 -6.39
C GLY A 247 10.16 -9.01 -6.38
N VAL A 248 9.75 -9.45 -5.20
CA VAL A 248 8.72 -10.50 -5.07
C VAL A 248 7.36 -10.05 -5.59
N HIS A 249 6.97 -8.80 -5.30
CA HIS A 249 5.73 -8.24 -5.82
C HIS A 249 5.78 -8.08 -7.34
N PHE A 250 6.89 -7.60 -7.89
CA PHE A 250 7.09 -7.52 -9.33
C PHE A 250 6.84 -8.87 -10.02
N PHE A 251 7.38 -9.97 -9.50
CA PHE A 251 7.12 -11.30 -10.06
C PHE A 251 5.67 -11.74 -9.89
N ALA A 252 5.03 -11.41 -8.76
CA ALA A 252 3.59 -11.66 -8.57
C ALA A 252 2.76 -10.93 -9.64
N ASP A 253 3.06 -9.66 -9.89
CA ASP A 253 2.39 -8.86 -10.92
C ASP A 253 2.66 -9.37 -12.33
N VAL A 254 3.87 -9.83 -12.63
CA VAL A 254 4.16 -10.42 -13.95
C VAL A 254 3.28 -11.66 -14.18
N ILE A 255 3.06 -12.49 -13.15
CA ILE A 255 2.18 -13.66 -13.24
C ILE A 255 0.72 -13.24 -13.42
N LEU A 256 0.23 -12.32 -12.58
CA LEU A 256 -1.18 -11.90 -12.58
C LEU A 256 -1.54 -11.09 -13.83
N ILE A 257 -0.78 -10.04 -14.14
CA ILE A 257 -0.98 -9.20 -15.32
C ILE A 257 -0.69 -10.01 -16.59
N GLY A 258 0.37 -10.83 -16.60
CA GLY A 258 0.65 -11.72 -17.72
C GLY A 258 -0.50 -12.68 -18.02
N ALA A 259 -1.16 -13.22 -17.00
CA ALA A 259 -2.36 -14.03 -17.18
C ALA A 259 -3.55 -13.23 -17.76
N LEU A 260 -3.73 -11.96 -17.39
CA LEU A 260 -4.74 -11.08 -18.00
C LEU A 260 -4.47 -10.82 -19.49
N TYR A 261 -3.19 -10.75 -19.87
CA TYR A 261 -2.77 -10.61 -21.27
C TYR A 261 -2.78 -11.93 -22.06
N GLY A 262 -3.18 -13.05 -21.44
CA GLY A 262 -3.19 -14.37 -22.08
C GLY A 262 -1.79 -14.96 -22.33
N ILE A 263 -0.77 -14.51 -21.59
CA ILE A 263 0.60 -15.05 -21.71
C ILE A 263 0.71 -16.41 -21.02
N PHE A 264 -0.01 -16.60 -19.91
CA PHE A 264 0.21 -17.74 -19.01
C PHE A 264 -0.92 -18.78 -18.98
N PHE A 265 -2.03 -18.60 -19.68
CA PHE A 265 -3.10 -19.60 -19.84
C PHE A 265 -3.85 -19.38 -21.16
#